data_AF-A0A2U2C2X6-F1
#
_entry.id   AF-A0A2U2C2X6-F1
#
_cell.length_a   1.000
_cell.length_b   1.000
_cell.length_c   1.000
_cell.angle_alpha   90.00
_cell.angle_beta   90.00
_cell.angle_gamma   90.00
#
_symmetry.space_group_name_H-M   'P 1'
#
loop_
_entity.id
_entity.type
_entity.pdbx_description
1 polymer ?
#
loop_
_entity_poly.entity_id
_entity_poly.type
_entity_poly.pdbx_seq_one_letter_code
_entity_poly.pdbx_strand_id
1 'polypeptide(L)'
;MANLKKILRTCIFCRSKIEQKELLRFVYQNGSLLYYNKFGRSFYLCEPCTIKLKDDLSIKDSKRLEKVLQKECKDKENHVKQLKEILLDVR
;
A
#
# COMPACT_ATOMS: atom_id res chain seq x y z
N MET A 1 32.27 -10.84 2.96
CA MET A 1 31.27 -9.80 2.72
C MET A 1 29.92 -10.48 2.57
N ALA A 2 28.98 -10.25 3.50
CA ALA A 2 27.67 -10.90 3.44
C ALA A 2 26.94 -10.41 2.18
N ASN A 3 26.66 -11.32 1.25
CA ASN A 3 25.86 -11.04 0.06
C ASN A 3 24.40 -10.90 0.51
N LEU A 4 24.00 -9.69 0.92
CA LEU A 4 22.64 -9.39 1.36
C LEU A 4 21.70 -9.62 0.18
N LYS A 5 21.02 -10.77 0.18
CA LYS A 5 20.04 -11.14 -0.83
C LYS A 5 18.98 -10.04 -0.90
N LYS A 6 18.85 -9.41 -2.07
CA LYS A 6 17.83 -8.40 -2.33
C LYS A 6 16.45 -9.03 -2.12
N ILE A 7 15.72 -8.53 -1.13
CA ILE A 7 14.37 -8.98 -0.83
C ILE A 7 13.42 -8.22 -1.75
N LEU A 8 12.81 -8.93 -2.70
CA LEU A 8 11.76 -8.36 -3.56
C LEU A 8 10.38 -8.55 -2.92
N ARG A 9 9.51 -7.56 -3.08
CA ARG A 9 8.10 -7.59 -2.69
C ARG A 9 7.23 -7.10 -3.84
N THR A 10 5.95 -7.46 -3.78
CA THR A 10 4.98 -7.14 -4.82
C THR A 10 4.12 -5.97 -4.39
N CYS A 11 4.05 -4.94 -5.24
CA CYS A 11 3.07 -3.86 -5.05
C CYS A 11 1.66 -4.42 -5.16
N ILE A 12 0.79 -4.14 -4.19
CA ILE A 12 -0.58 -4.67 -4.18
C ILE A 12 -1.42 -4.14 -5.34
N PHE A 13 -1.15 -2.91 -5.79
CA PHE A 13 -1.93 -2.26 -6.83
C PHE A 13 -1.49 -2.72 -8.23
N CYS A 14 -0.24 -2.47 -8.64
CA CYS A 14 0.24 -2.77 -10.00
C CYS A 14 0.84 -4.17 -10.18
N ARG A 15 1.10 -4.90 -9.08
CA ARG A 15 1.68 -6.27 -9.08
C ARG A 15 3.15 -6.37 -9.55
N SER A 16 3.83 -5.24 -9.76
CA SER A 16 5.27 -5.21 -10.02
C SER A 16 6.08 -5.71 -8.82
N LYS A 17 7.18 -6.43 -9.08
CA LYS A 17 8.15 -6.90 -8.07
C LYS A 17 9.30 -5.90 -7.96
N ILE A 18 9.48 -5.30 -6.78
CA ILE A 18 10.43 -4.22 -6.52
C ILE A 18 11.19 -4.53 -5.22
N GLU A 19 12.40 -3.98 -5.03
CA GLU A 19 13.14 -4.14 -3.78
C GLU A 19 12.32 -3.62 -2.60
N GLN A 20 12.30 -4.36 -1.49
CA GLN A 20 11.49 -4.02 -0.31
C GLN A 20 11.79 -2.61 0.21
N LYS A 21 13.05 -2.15 0.10
CA LYS A 21 13.50 -0.83 0.54
C LYS A 21 12.91 0.34 -0.29
N GLU A 22 12.44 0.07 -1.50
CA GLU A 22 11.86 1.06 -2.44
C GLU A 22 10.32 1.09 -2.36
N LEU A 23 9.73 0.33 -1.44
CA LEU A 23 8.28 0.20 -1.31
C LEU A 23 7.82 0.83 0.00
N LEU A 24 6.74 1.62 -0.06
CA LEU A 24 6.01 2.02 1.14
C LEU A 24 5.27 0.82 1.71
N ARG A 25 5.38 0.63 3.02
CA ARG A 25 4.80 -0.50 3.73
C ARG A 25 3.72 -0.01 4.69
N PHE A 26 2.55 -0.63 4.59
CA PHE A 26 1.38 -0.30 5.39
C PHE A 26 0.91 -1.50 6.19
N VAL A 27 0.18 -1.24 7.27
CA VAL A 27 -0.51 -2.23 8.09
C VAL A 27 -1.92 -1.76 8.35
N TYR A 28 -2.87 -2.69 8.38
CA TYR A 28 -4.20 -2.44 8.88
C TYR A 28 -4.33 -3.08 10.25
N GLN A 29 -4.62 -2.27 11.26
CA GLN A 29 -4.70 -2.70 12.65
C GLN A 29 -5.75 -1.86 13.39
N ASN A 30 -6.54 -2.53 14.24
CA ASN A 30 -7.56 -1.88 15.09
C ASN A 30 -8.52 -0.96 14.32
N GLY A 31 -8.98 -1.41 13.14
CA GLY A 31 -9.93 -0.63 12.34
C GLY A 31 -9.30 0.50 11.52
N SER A 32 -7.97 0.59 11.41
CA SER A 32 -7.32 1.72 10.74
C SER A 32 -6.08 1.32 9.96
N LEU A 33 -5.88 2.00 8.83
CA LEU A 33 -4.68 1.91 8.02
C LEU A 33 -3.58 2.82 8.56
N LEU A 34 -2.37 2.30 8.64
CA LEU A 34 -1.19 2.98 9.19
C LEU A 34 0.05 2.65 8.36
N TYR A 35 1.09 3.47 8.47
CA TYR A 35 2.43 3.03 8.10
C TYR A 35 2.88 1.85 8.97
N TYR A 36 3.69 0.97 8.39
CA TYR A 36 4.11 -0.25 9.07
C TYR A 36 4.89 0.04 10.36
N ASN A 37 4.36 -0.46 11.47
CA ASN A 37 4.83 -0.22 12.83
C ASN A 37 5.64 -1.41 13.41
N LYS A 38 6.23 -2.25 12.55
CA LYS A 38 6.94 -3.50 12.92
C LYS A 38 6.04 -4.64 13.42
N PHE A 39 4.73 -4.46 13.44
CA PHE A 39 3.78 -5.48 13.89
C PHE A 39 2.69 -5.76 12.83
N GLY A 40 2.08 -6.94 12.90
CA GLY A 40 0.93 -7.30 12.08
C GLY A 40 1.21 -7.64 10.61
N ARG A 41 0.12 -7.96 9.89
CA ARG A 41 0.17 -8.26 8.44
C ARG A 41 0.25 -6.95 7.68
N SER A 42 1.26 -6.86 6.83
CA SER A 42 1.54 -5.65 6.08
C SER A 42 1.48 -5.88 4.58
N PHE A 43 1.26 -4.81 3.84
CA PHE A 43 1.30 -4.82 2.40
C PHE A 43 2.16 -3.67 1.87
N TYR A 44 2.42 -3.70 0.56
CA TYR A 44 3.37 -2.79 -0.09
C TYR A 44 2.76 -2.03 -1.27
N LEU A 45 3.08 -0.75 -1.37
CA LEU A 45 2.83 0.10 -2.53
C LEU A 45 4.15 0.64 -3.08
N CYS A 46 4.28 0.67 -4.40
CA CYS A 46 5.42 1.29 -5.05
C CYS A 46 5.19 2.77 -5.29
N GLU A 47 6.29 3.52 -5.39
CA GLU A 47 6.27 4.96 -5.63
C GLU A 47 5.41 5.38 -6.83
N PRO A 48 5.49 4.76 -8.03
CA PRO A 48 4.61 5.12 -9.15
C PRO A 48 3.11 4.98 -8.82
N CYS A 49 2.75 3.94 -8.07
CA CYS A 49 1.38 3.76 -7.60
C CYS A 49 1.04 4.81 -6.54
N THR A 50 1.92 5.07 -5.59
CA THR A 50 1.71 6.09 -4.57
C THR A 50 1.43 7.46 -5.20
N ILE A 51 2.23 7.89 -6.17
CA ILE A 51 2.03 9.15 -6.91
C ILE A 51 0.66 9.13 -7.59
N LYS A 52 0.38 8.09 -8.39
CA LYS A 52 -0.91 7.93 -9.08
C LYS A 52 -2.12 7.96 -8.13
N LEU A 53 -1.98 7.41 -6.93
CA LEU A 53 -3.03 7.30 -5.93
C LEU A 53 -3.31 8.63 -5.21
N LYS A 54 -2.34 9.55 -5.15
CA LYS A 54 -2.55 10.91 -4.64
C LYS A 54 -3.46 11.72 -5.56
N ASP A 55 -3.32 11.52 -6.87
CA ASP A 55 -4.12 12.22 -7.88
C ASP A 55 -5.55 11.67 -8.01
N ASP A 56 -6.36 12.31 -8.85
CA ASP A 56 -7.69 11.85 -9.21
C ASP A 56 -7.61 10.53 -9.99
N LEU A 57 -8.19 9.48 -9.40
CA LEU A 57 -8.21 8.15 -9.99
C LEU A 57 -9.40 8.03 -10.93
N SER A 58 -9.19 7.33 -12.05
CA SER A 58 -10.30 6.86 -12.86
C SER A 58 -11.26 6.00 -12.04
N ILE A 59 -12.55 5.96 -12.41
CA ILE A 59 -13.57 5.12 -11.75
C ILE A 59 -13.11 3.65 -11.67
N LYS A 60 -12.45 3.16 -12.73
CA LYS A 60 -11.92 1.80 -12.81
C LYS A 60 -10.81 1.56 -11.78
N ASP A 61 -9.87 2.50 -11.66
CA ASP A 61 -8.75 2.38 -10.73
C ASP A 61 -9.21 2.51 -9.28
N SER A 62 -10.19 3.37 -9.01
CA SER A 62 -10.82 3.51 -7.68
C SER A 62 -11.46 2.19 -7.23
N LYS A 63 -12.30 1.57 -8.07
CA LYS A 63 -12.91 0.26 -7.79
C LYS A 63 -11.88 -0.85 -7.61
N ARG A 64 -10.80 -0.82 -8.39
CA ARG A 64 -9.69 -1.77 -8.26
C ARG A 64 -9.00 -1.61 -6.91
N LEU A 65 -8.67 -0.38 -6.52
CA LEU A 65 -7.98 -0.08 -5.28
C LEU A 65 -8.81 -0.50 -4.07
N GLU A 66 -10.11 -0.18 -4.07
CA GLU A 66 -11.05 -0.58 -3.03
C GLU A 66 -11.03 -2.09 -2.80
N LYS A 67 -11.18 -2.90 -3.86
CA LYS A 67 -11.13 -4.38 -3.76
C LYS A 67 -9.82 -4.90 -3.21
N VAL A 68 -8.70 -4.28 -3.61
CA VAL A 68 -7.37 -4.67 -3.11
C VAL A 68 -7.26 -4.34 -1.62
N LEU A 69 -7.68 -3.15 -1.19
CA LEU A 69 -7.64 -2.75 0.22
C LEU A 69 -8.56 -3.62 1.07
N GLN A 70 -9.78 -3.92 0.63
CA GLN A 70 -10.69 -4.81 1.35
C GLN A 70 -10.05 -6.18 1.61
N LYS A 71 -9.29 -6.70 0.64
CA LYS A 71 -8.56 -7.98 0.79
C LYS A 71 -7.42 -7.88 1.80
N GLU A 72 -6.62 -6.82 1.75
CA GLU A 72 -5.45 -6.67 2.63
C GLU A 72 -5.87 -6.30 4.07
N CYS A 73 -6.90 -5.47 4.23
CA CYS A 73 -7.47 -5.09 5.53
C CYS A 73 -8.37 -6.19 6.13
N LYS A 74 -8.86 -7.12 5.30
CA LYS A 74 -9.90 -8.11 5.66
C LYS A 74 -11.17 -7.45 6.23
N ASP A 75 -11.49 -6.30 5.67
CA ASP A 75 -12.61 -5.47 6.06
C ASP A 75 -13.36 -5.07 4.79
N LYS A 76 -14.69 -5.01 4.87
CA LYS A 76 -15.55 -4.59 3.75
C LYS A 76 -15.65 -3.08 3.62
N GLU A 77 -15.22 -2.33 4.64
CA GLU A 77 -15.20 -0.87 4.57
C GLU A 77 -14.25 -0.36 3.48
N ASN A 78 -14.58 0.82 2.96
CA ASN A 78 -13.80 1.47 1.92
C ASN A 78 -12.68 2.32 2.53
N HIS A 79 -11.48 1.74 2.59
CA HIS A 79 -10.27 2.39 3.12
C HIS A 79 -9.50 3.25 2.11
N VAL A 80 -10.06 3.50 0.92
CA VAL A 80 -9.40 4.31 -0.12
C VAL A 80 -9.11 5.72 0.35
N LYS A 81 -10.09 6.36 0.99
CA LYS A 81 -9.95 7.74 1.46
C LYS A 81 -8.84 7.86 2.51
N GLN A 82 -8.84 6.95 3.49
CA GLN A 82 -7.81 6.90 4.53
C GLN A 82 -6.41 6.69 3.94
N LEU A 83 -6.25 5.78 2.96
CA LEU A 83 -4.98 5.61 2.26
C LEU A 83 -4.54 6.92 1.58
N LYS A 84 -5.43 7.60 0.86
CA LYS A 84 -5.10 8.86 0.18
C LYS A 84 -4.65 9.94 1.18
N GLU A 85 -5.37 10.08 2.29
CA GLU A 85 -5.01 11.02 3.37
C GLU A 85 -3.59 10.74 3.89
N ILE A 86 -3.25 9.48 4.19
CA ILE A 86 -1.90 9.09 4.62
C ILE A 86 -0.85 9.41 3.55
N LEU A 87 -1.16 9.17 2.28
CA LEU A 87 -0.22 9.45 1.18
C LEU A 87 -0.02 10.95 0.92
N LEU A 88 -1.00 11.80 1.26
CA LEU A 88 -0.91 13.26 1.15
C LEU A 88 -0.22 13.88 2.36
N ASP A 89 -0.37 13.31 3.55
CA ASP A 89 0.25 13.76 4.82
C ASP A 89 1.73 13.37 4.97
N VAL A 90 2.45 13.26 3.85
CA VAL A 90 3.90 13.13 3.87
C VAL A 90 4.49 14.51 4.11
N ARG A 91 4.59 14.89 5.40
CA ARG A 91 5.42 15.99 5.88
C ARG A 91 6.91 15.72 5.65
#